data_AF-A0A1L7VCI6-F1
#
_entry.id   AF-A0A1L7VCI6-F1
#
_cell.length_a   1.000
_cell.length_b   1.000
_cell.length_c   1.000
_cell.angle_alpha   90.00
_cell.angle_beta   90.00
_cell.angle_gamma   90.00
#
_symmetry.space_group_name_H-M   'P 1'
#
loop_
_entity.id
_entity.type
_entity.pdbx_description
1 polymer ?
#
loop_
_entity_poly.entity_id
_entity_poly.type
_entity_poly.pdbx_seq_one_letter_code
_entity_poly.pdbx_strand_id
1 'polypeptide(L)'
;MIYESHGLYRIDYPKEQYETYQEEASQKLIAELERILQEKSNDVVLDISFYDKEYRDEYKDIVERNGGRWVLVYLDAGRDLLWNRIQRRRAERDSLDAKHPKRNGDSAFDIDDETFAMYLDGFEPPRGEGEIVIKVE
;
A
#
# COMPACT_ATOMS: atom_id res chain seq x y z
N MET A 1 1.24 -10.67 -4.99
CA MET A 1 0.41 -9.43 -4.95
C MET A 1 -0.10 -9.10 -6.35
N ILE A 2 -1.20 -8.34 -6.52
CA ILE A 2 -1.99 -8.23 -7.78
C ILE A 2 -1.14 -8.20 -9.06
N TYR A 3 -0.08 -7.38 -9.10
CA TYR A 3 0.82 -7.28 -10.25
C TYR A 3 1.46 -8.63 -10.66
N GLU A 4 1.90 -9.42 -9.70
CA GLU A 4 2.52 -10.73 -9.96
C GLU A 4 1.52 -11.77 -10.47
N SER A 5 0.24 -11.64 -10.10
CA SER A 5 -0.81 -12.60 -10.46
C SER A 5 -1.59 -12.21 -11.71
N HIS A 6 -1.78 -10.91 -11.94
CA HIS A 6 -2.69 -10.38 -12.96
C HIS A 6 -2.04 -9.33 -13.88
N GLY A 7 -0.82 -8.87 -13.59
CA GLY A 7 -0.13 -7.85 -14.39
C GLY A 7 -0.53 -6.41 -14.06
N LEU A 8 -0.40 -5.52 -15.03
CA LEU A 8 -0.62 -4.08 -14.91
C LEU A 8 -2.10 -3.69 -15.07
N TYR A 9 -2.58 -2.85 -14.15
CA TYR A 9 -3.92 -2.25 -14.21
C TYR A 9 -4.15 -1.51 -15.53
N ARG A 10 -5.31 -1.75 -16.18
CA ARG A 10 -5.70 -1.20 -17.50
C ARG A 10 -4.79 -1.58 -18.68
N ILE A 11 -3.80 -2.45 -18.48
CA ILE A 11 -2.95 -2.99 -19.55
C ILE A 11 -3.20 -4.49 -19.69
N ASP A 12 -3.00 -5.25 -18.61
CA ASP A 12 -3.14 -6.70 -18.59
C ASP A 12 -4.53 -7.14 -18.11
N TYR A 13 -5.21 -6.30 -17.32
CA TYR A 13 -6.59 -6.56 -16.88
C TYR A 13 -7.45 -5.26 -16.83
N PRO A 14 -8.78 -5.39 -17.00
CA PRO A 14 -9.69 -4.24 -17.04
C PRO A 14 -10.01 -3.69 -15.64
N LYS A 15 -10.47 -2.44 -15.56
CA LYS A 15 -10.70 -1.73 -14.28
C LYS A 15 -11.68 -2.47 -13.37
N GLU A 16 -12.69 -3.10 -13.97
CA GLU A 16 -13.81 -3.74 -13.29
C GLU A 16 -13.38 -4.96 -12.46
N GLN A 17 -12.21 -5.53 -12.75
CA GLN A 17 -11.66 -6.66 -11.98
C GLN A 17 -10.79 -6.22 -10.80
N TYR A 18 -10.47 -4.94 -10.69
CA TYR A 18 -9.52 -4.46 -9.69
C TYR A 18 -9.97 -4.73 -8.25
N GLU A 19 -11.24 -4.48 -7.94
CA GLU A 19 -11.81 -4.72 -6.61
C GLU A 19 -11.74 -6.20 -6.22
N THR A 20 -12.14 -7.10 -7.14
CA THR A 20 -12.02 -8.55 -6.93
C THR A 20 -10.57 -8.97 -6.69
N TYR A 21 -9.62 -8.45 -7.47
CA TYR A 21 -8.21 -8.78 -7.30
C TYR A 21 -7.61 -8.20 -6.01
N GLN A 22 -8.12 -7.07 -5.54
CA GLN A 22 -7.74 -6.49 -4.26
C GLN A 22 -8.24 -7.31 -3.08
N GLU A 23 -9.48 -7.83 -3.15
CA GLU A 23 -10.00 -8.76 -2.15
C GLU A 23 -9.18 -10.06 -2.10
N GLU A 24 -8.91 -10.67 -3.26
CA GLU A 24 -8.08 -11.88 -3.34
C GLU A 24 -6.68 -11.66 -2.79
N ALA A 25 -6.05 -10.53 -3.13
CA ALA A 25 -4.72 -10.17 -2.63
C ALA A 25 -4.73 -9.94 -1.11
N SER A 26 -5.78 -9.31 -0.59
CA SER A 26 -5.93 -9.06 0.86
C SER A 26 -6.09 -10.36 1.64
N GLN A 27 -6.92 -11.29 1.16
CA GLN A 27 -7.08 -12.61 1.79
C GLN A 27 -5.76 -13.40 1.80
N LYS A 28 -5.02 -13.41 0.67
CA LYS A 28 -3.72 -14.07 0.58
C LYS A 28 -2.69 -13.43 1.52
N LEU A 29 -2.69 -12.10 1.62
CA LEU A 29 -1.80 -11.34 2.51
C LEU A 29 -2.06 -11.70 3.98
N ILE A 30 -3.33 -11.69 4.42
CA ILE A 30 -3.68 -12.01 5.80
C ILE A 30 -3.30 -13.47 6.13
N ALA A 31 -3.62 -14.43 5.25
CA ALA A 31 -3.26 -15.83 5.47
C ALA A 31 -1.74 -16.04 5.59
N GLU A 32 -0.95 -15.35 4.77
CA GLU A 32 0.52 -15.44 4.82
C GLU A 32 1.08 -14.76 6.07
N LEU A 33 0.52 -13.62 6.48
CA LEU A 33 0.89 -12.95 7.73
C LEU A 33 0.64 -13.87 8.93
N GLU A 34 -0.54 -14.47 9.03
CA GLU A 34 -0.87 -15.42 10.10
C GLU A 34 0.10 -16.60 10.13
N ARG A 35 0.39 -17.19 8.95
CA ARG A 35 1.33 -18.31 8.82
C ARG A 35 2.71 -17.94 9.36
N ILE A 36 3.28 -16.81 8.93
CA ILE A 36 4.62 -16.38 9.36
C ILE A 36 4.65 -16.12 10.87
N LEU A 37 3.63 -15.44 11.42
CA LEU A 37 3.54 -15.13 12.84
C LEU A 37 3.42 -16.40 13.70
N GLN A 38 2.60 -17.36 13.28
CA GLN A 38 2.41 -18.63 14.00
C GLN A 38 3.66 -19.51 13.96
N GLU A 39 4.35 -19.56 12.81
CA GLU A 39 5.63 -20.27 12.67
C GLU A 39 6.76 -19.61 13.44
N LYS A 40 6.63 -18.31 13.77
CA LYS A 40 7.66 -17.51 14.45
C LYS A 40 9.00 -17.56 13.71
N SER A 41 8.94 -17.65 12.38
CA SER A 41 10.11 -17.92 11.55
C SER A 41 10.87 -16.67 11.17
N ASN A 42 10.17 -15.53 10.97
CA ASN A 42 10.74 -14.27 10.50
C ASN A 42 9.95 -13.05 10.99
N ASP A 43 10.60 -11.89 10.99
CA ASP A 43 9.92 -10.59 11.06
C ASP A 43 9.29 -10.26 9.68
N VAL A 44 8.20 -9.49 9.69
CA VAL A 44 7.43 -9.13 8.48
C VAL A 44 7.27 -7.61 8.38
N VAL A 45 7.41 -7.08 7.17
CA VAL A 45 7.05 -5.69 6.84
C VAL A 45 5.79 -5.72 5.97
N LEU A 46 4.74 -5.07 6.43
CA LEU A 46 3.51 -4.88 5.66
C LEU A 46 3.58 -3.53 4.94
N ASP A 47 3.77 -3.54 3.63
CA ASP A 47 3.78 -2.35 2.77
C ASP A 47 2.38 -2.11 2.18
N ILE A 48 1.45 -1.71 3.05
CA ILE A 48 0.09 -1.32 2.70
C ILE A 48 -0.24 0.04 3.36
N SER A 49 -1.28 0.72 2.88
CA SER A 49 -1.48 2.14 3.19
C SER A 49 -1.80 2.46 4.65
N PHE A 50 -2.44 1.53 5.38
CA PHE A 50 -2.86 1.75 6.79
C PHE A 50 -3.60 3.09 7.00
N TYR A 51 -4.46 3.43 6.04
CA TYR A 51 -4.91 4.82 5.84
C TYR A 51 -5.87 5.34 6.91
N ASP A 52 -6.70 4.48 7.49
CA ASP A 52 -7.59 4.83 8.60
C ASP A 52 -7.24 4.07 9.88
N LYS A 53 -7.77 4.55 11.00
CA LYS A 53 -7.49 3.98 12.32
C LYS A 53 -8.08 2.58 12.49
N GLU A 54 -9.30 2.36 12.00
CA GLU A 54 -9.99 1.07 12.15
C GLU A 54 -9.18 -0.05 11.48
N TYR A 55 -8.66 0.21 10.27
CA TYR A 55 -7.82 -0.71 9.52
C TYR A 55 -6.48 -0.97 10.23
N ARG A 56 -5.88 0.04 10.87
CA ARG A 56 -4.68 -0.17 11.71
C ARG A 56 -4.96 -1.05 12.91
N ASP A 57 -6.09 -0.83 13.59
CA ASP A 57 -6.47 -1.62 14.76
C ASP A 57 -6.75 -3.09 14.38
N GLU A 58 -7.42 -3.34 13.25
CA GLU A 58 -7.65 -4.70 12.74
C GLU A 58 -6.33 -5.48 12.57
N TYR A 59 -5.31 -4.85 11.97
CA TYR A 59 -4.03 -5.52 11.77
C TYR A 59 -3.22 -5.68 13.06
N LYS A 60 -3.31 -4.72 14.00
CA LYS A 60 -2.70 -4.88 15.33
C LYS A 60 -3.31 -6.10 16.04
N ASP A 61 -4.63 -6.24 16.00
CA ASP A 61 -5.33 -7.39 16.57
C ASP A 61 -4.92 -8.72 15.91
N ILE A 62 -4.79 -8.75 14.57
CA ILE A 62 -4.28 -9.92 13.83
C ILE A 62 -2.87 -10.29 14.30
N VAL A 63 -1.98 -9.30 14.45
CA VAL A 63 -0.61 -9.55 14.89
C VAL A 63 -0.59 -10.09 16.33
N GLU A 64 -1.31 -9.45 17.24
CA GLU A 64 -1.34 -9.82 18.66
C GLU A 64 -1.96 -11.21 18.90
N ARG A 65 -3.09 -11.53 18.25
CA ARG A 65 -3.76 -12.83 18.41
C ARG A 65 -2.93 -14.01 17.89
N ASN A 66 -2.01 -13.75 16.96
CA ASN A 66 -1.07 -14.74 16.44
C ASN A 66 0.28 -14.73 17.20
N GLY A 67 0.36 -14.03 18.35
CA GLY A 67 1.53 -14.02 19.22
C GLY A 67 2.69 -13.16 18.72
N GLY A 68 2.42 -12.27 17.75
CA GLY A 68 3.36 -11.28 17.25
C GLY A 68 3.41 -10.02 18.11
N ARG A 69 4.36 -9.15 17.77
CA ARG A 69 4.42 -7.77 18.26
C ARG A 69 4.43 -6.87 17.04
N TRP A 70 3.69 -5.78 17.07
CA TRP A 70 3.66 -4.82 15.98
C TRP A 70 4.58 -3.62 16.26
N VAL A 71 5.05 -3.00 15.18
CA VAL A 71 5.68 -1.69 15.18
C VAL A 71 4.97 -0.88 14.13
N LEU A 72 4.31 0.21 14.52
CA LEU A 72 3.64 1.11 13.59
C LEU A 72 4.63 2.19 13.19
N VAL A 73 4.93 2.31 11.90
CA VAL A 73 5.82 3.35 11.36
C VAL A 73 4.99 4.32 10.53
N TYR A 74 4.97 5.59 10.93
CA TYR A 74 4.31 6.66 10.19
C TYR A 74 5.34 7.50 9.43
N LEU A 75 5.27 7.44 8.10
CA LEU A 75 6.06 8.27 7.21
C LEU A 75 5.33 9.61 7.01
N ASP A 76 5.66 10.59 7.83
CA ASP A 76 5.05 11.91 7.80
C ASP A 76 5.70 12.77 6.69
N ALA A 77 5.02 12.80 5.55
CA ALA A 77 5.43 13.51 4.35
C ALA A 77 4.41 14.61 4.01
N GLY A 78 4.90 15.79 3.63
CA GLY A 78 4.05 16.90 3.21
C GLY A 78 3.39 16.67 1.84
N ARG A 79 2.22 17.28 1.64
CA ARG A 79 1.44 17.24 0.38
C ARG A 79 2.31 17.52 -0.85
N ASP A 80 3.08 18.61 -0.83
CA ASP A 80 3.89 19.03 -1.98
C ASP A 80 4.96 17.99 -2.34
N LEU A 81 5.60 17.39 -1.33
CA LEU A 81 6.60 16.35 -1.54
C LEU A 81 5.97 15.10 -2.17
N LEU A 82 4.83 14.67 -1.62
CA LEU A 82 4.08 13.52 -2.15
C LEU A 82 3.64 13.77 -3.60
N TRP A 83 3.07 14.95 -3.87
CA TRP A 83 2.62 15.32 -5.22
C TRP A 83 3.78 15.35 -6.21
N ASN A 84 4.90 15.96 -5.85
CA ASN A 84 6.10 15.99 -6.69
C ASN A 84 6.59 14.57 -7.02
N ARG A 85 6.57 13.64 -6.06
CA ARG A 85 6.95 12.23 -6.28
C ARG A 85 5.97 11.50 -7.19
N ILE A 86 4.66 11.74 -7.05
CA ILE A 86 3.63 11.18 -7.93
C ILE A 86 3.85 11.66 -9.36
N GLN A 87 4.01 12.98 -9.58
CA GLN A 87 4.22 13.55 -10.90
C GLN A 87 5.51 13.04 -11.55
N ARG A 88 6.60 12.95 -10.79
CA ARG A 88 7.87 12.42 -11.30
C ARG A 88 7.74 10.97 -11.76
N ARG A 89 7.14 10.10 -10.93
CA ARG A 89 6.94 8.68 -11.27
C ARG A 89 5.99 8.51 -12.46
N ARG A 90 4.94 9.33 -12.55
CA ARG A 90 4.06 9.37 -13.73
C ARG A 90 4.86 9.71 -15.00
N ALA A 91 5.66 10.78 -14.97
CA ALA A 91 6.46 11.20 -16.12
C ALA A 91 7.47 10.11 -16.53
N GLU A 92 8.14 9.48 -15.57
CA GLU A 92 9.05 8.35 -15.81
C GLU A 92 8.31 7.18 -16.48
N ARG A 93 7.14 6.79 -15.95
CA ARG A 93 6.28 5.74 -16.52
C ARG A 93 5.82 6.06 -17.94
N ASP A 94 5.37 7.30 -18.17
CA ASP A 94 4.78 7.72 -19.45
C ASP A 94 5.85 7.93 -20.54
N SER A 95 7.12 8.05 -20.15
CA SER A 95 8.26 8.04 -21.08
C SER A 95 8.56 6.64 -21.65
N LEU A 96 7.93 5.59 -21.13
CA LEU A 96 8.16 4.20 -21.51
C LEU A 96 6.99 3.62 -22.31
N ASP A 97 7.31 2.80 -23.31
CA ASP A 97 6.31 1.99 -24.01
C ASP A 97 5.53 1.11 -23.03
N ALA A 98 4.24 0.88 -23.32
CA ALA A 98 3.34 0.08 -22.47
C ALA A 98 3.85 -1.34 -22.16
N LYS A 99 4.72 -1.91 -22.99
CA LYS A 99 5.33 -3.25 -22.79
C LYS A 99 6.78 -3.20 -22.32
N HIS A 100 7.29 -2.02 -21.97
CA HIS A 100 8.68 -1.87 -21.55
C HIS A 100 8.94 -2.60 -20.22
N PRO A 101 10.05 -3.35 -20.05
CA PRO A 101 10.31 -4.19 -18.87
C PRO A 101 10.49 -3.40 -17.57
N LYS A 102 10.65 -2.07 -17.65
CA LYS A 102 10.68 -1.18 -16.48
C LYS A 102 9.29 -0.73 -16.01
N ARG A 103 8.20 -1.07 -16.71
CA ARG A 103 6.85 -0.82 -16.19
C ARG A 103 6.55 -1.82 -15.08
N ASN A 104 6.02 -1.34 -13.96
CA ASN A 104 5.67 -2.12 -12.79
C ASN A 104 4.39 -1.57 -12.12
N GLY A 105 3.95 -2.22 -11.05
CA GLY A 105 2.75 -1.84 -10.31
C GLY A 105 2.82 -0.48 -9.60
N ASP A 106 4.02 0.00 -9.26
CA ASP A 106 4.24 1.16 -8.38
C ASP A 106 3.67 2.48 -8.91
N SER A 107 3.47 2.57 -10.22
CA SER A 107 2.90 3.74 -10.90
C SER A 107 1.80 3.37 -11.88
N ALA A 108 1.23 2.17 -11.78
CA ALA A 108 0.22 1.69 -12.73
C ALA A 108 -1.10 2.49 -12.64
N PHE A 109 -1.40 3.07 -11.48
CA PHE A 109 -2.56 3.93 -11.27
C PHE A 109 -2.27 5.36 -11.72
N ASP A 110 -3.24 5.95 -12.41
CA ASP A 110 -3.17 7.35 -12.78
C ASP A 110 -3.83 8.19 -11.68
N ILE A 111 -3.02 8.86 -10.85
CA ILE A 111 -3.48 9.66 -9.71
C ILE A 111 -3.48 11.13 -10.10
N ASP A 112 -4.65 11.66 -10.47
CA ASP A 112 -4.84 13.10 -10.68
C ASP A 112 -4.98 13.86 -9.34
N ASP A 113 -5.12 15.18 -9.43
CA ASP A 113 -5.13 16.04 -8.23
C ASP A 113 -6.39 15.81 -7.38
N GLU A 114 -7.53 15.55 -8.02
CA GLU A 114 -8.79 15.24 -7.34
C GLU A 114 -8.69 13.91 -6.57
N THR A 115 -8.16 12.87 -7.23
CA THR A 115 -7.92 11.56 -6.61
C THR A 115 -6.90 11.67 -5.46
N PHE A 116 -5.84 12.47 -5.65
CA PHE A 116 -4.86 12.69 -4.59
C PHE A 116 -5.44 13.44 -3.40
N ALA A 117 -6.26 14.47 -3.64
CA ALA A 117 -6.97 15.19 -2.59
C ALA A 117 -7.91 14.26 -1.80
N MET A 118 -8.68 13.42 -2.50
CA MET A 118 -9.54 12.40 -1.87
C MET A 118 -8.74 11.49 -0.92
N TYR A 119 -7.55 11.01 -1.33
CA TYR A 119 -6.71 10.19 -0.45
C TYR A 119 -6.17 10.95 0.76
N LEU A 120 -5.80 12.23 0.61
CA LEU A 120 -5.34 13.04 1.72
C LEU A 120 -6.45 13.34 2.73
N ASP A 121 -7.64 13.67 2.23
CA ASP A 121 -8.80 14.02 3.07
C ASP A 121 -9.34 12.80 3.83
N GLY A 122 -9.25 11.61 3.23
CA GLY A 122 -9.62 10.35 3.87
C GLY A 122 -8.54 9.73 4.76
N PHE A 123 -7.33 10.28 4.79
CA PHE A 123 -6.25 9.74 5.61
C PHE A 123 -6.36 10.19 7.07
N GLU A 124 -6.41 9.22 7.98
CA GLU A 124 -6.38 9.46 9.42
C GLU A 124 -4.96 9.25 9.95
N PRO A 125 -4.12 10.31 10.07
CA PRO A 125 -2.77 10.16 10.56
C PRO A 125 -2.78 9.55 11.97
N PRO A 126 -1.93 8.56 12.27
CA PRO A 126 -1.89 7.96 13.58
C PRO A 126 -1.48 8.99 14.64
N ARG A 127 -2.18 8.97 15.77
CA ARG A 127 -1.94 9.89 16.89
C ARG A 127 -2.09 9.17 18.21
N GLY A 128 -0.96 8.92 18.89
CA GLY A 128 -0.97 8.25 20.19
C GLY A 128 -1.34 6.76 20.09
N GLU A 129 -1.06 6.16 18.94
CA GLU A 129 -1.32 4.77 18.59
C GLU A 129 -0.10 3.85 18.77
N GLY A 130 0.98 4.38 19.35
CA GLY A 130 2.27 3.71 19.48
C GLY A 130 3.15 3.85 18.23
N GLU A 131 2.85 4.83 17.37
CA GLU A 131 3.57 5.09 16.14
C GLU A 131 4.99 5.63 16.37
N ILE A 132 5.92 5.16 15.54
CA ILE A 132 7.21 5.79 15.31
C ILE A 132 7.03 6.75 14.14
N VAL A 133 7.16 8.05 14.40
CA VAL A 133 7.03 9.07 13.36
C VAL A 133 8.38 9.33 12.72
N ILE A 134 8.45 9.17 11.39
CA ILE A 134 9.61 9.52 10.58
C ILE A 134 9.22 10.69 9.70
N LYS A 135 9.89 11.83 9.88
CA LYS A 135 9.75 12.97 8.98
C LYS A 135 10.41 12.64 7.65
N VAL A 136 9.64 12.79 6.58
CA VAL A 136 10.14 12.60 5.22
C VAL A 136 10.29 13.96 4.57
N GLU A 137 11.53 14.29 4.25
CA GLU A 137 11.92 15.51 3.52
C GLU A 137 12.26 15.19 2.05
#